data_AF-A0A7V8Y0M5-F1
#
_entry.id   AF-A0A7V8Y0M5-F1
#
_cell.length_a   1.000
_cell.length_b   1.000
_cell.length_c   1.000
_cell.angle_alpha   90.00
_cell.angle_beta   90.00
_cell.angle_gamma   90.00
#
_symmetry.space_group_name_H-M   'P 1'
#
loop_
_entity.id
_entity.type
_entity.pdbx_description
1 polymer ?
#
loop_
_entity_poly.entity_id
_entity_poly.type
_entity_poly.pdbx_seq_one_letter_code
_entity_poly.pdbx_strand_id
1 'polypeptide(L)'
;MRDESDLAVEAFAASVRPYVLTGGRTWSGAELGLETLVSTRPFVAILPRPVGHEHQAVVRLCVQPRSLAEVAALLAVPLGVARVLIGDLVEISALVVHQGTEAHDAPPTGVLLRRVLDGLRRL
;
A
#
# COMPACT_ATOMS: atom_id res chain seq x y z
N MET A 1 -3.17 5.24 29.47
CA MET A 1 -3.53 6.31 28.51
C MET A 1 -3.69 5.61 27.17
N ARG A 2 -4.89 5.09 26.90
CA ARG A 2 -5.19 4.34 25.67
C ARG A 2 -5.15 5.32 24.51
N ASP A 3 -4.48 4.92 23.44
CA ASP A 3 -4.18 5.72 22.27
C ASP A 3 -5.46 5.93 21.44
N GLU A 4 -5.76 7.17 21.05
CA GLU A 4 -6.93 7.50 20.20
C GLU A 4 -6.88 6.75 18.85
N SER A 5 -5.68 6.34 18.42
CA SER A 5 -5.45 5.50 17.25
C SER A 5 -6.13 4.14 17.36
N ASP A 6 -6.11 3.51 18.55
CA ASP A 6 -6.68 2.16 18.74
C ASP A 6 -8.21 2.17 18.61
N LEU A 7 -8.86 3.27 19.01
CA LEU A 7 -10.32 3.42 18.92
C LEU A 7 -10.80 3.67 17.48
N ALA A 8 -9.99 4.34 16.66
CA ALA A 8 -10.28 4.52 15.24
C ALA A 8 -10.17 3.20 14.46
N VAL A 9 -9.19 2.36 14.80
CA VAL A 9 -8.97 1.04 14.18
C VAL A 9 -10.14 0.10 14.46
N GLU A 10 -10.73 0.15 15.66
CA GLU A 10 -11.86 -0.71 16.03
C GLU A 10 -13.19 -0.29 15.37
N ALA A 11 -13.39 1.01 15.13
CA ALA A 11 -14.63 1.55 14.55
C ALA A 11 -14.81 1.24 13.05
N PHE A 12 -13.71 1.09 12.28
CA PHE A 12 -13.79 0.78 10.84
C PHE A 12 -14.19 -0.67 10.56
N ALA A 13 -13.86 -1.60 11.47
CA ALA A 13 -14.17 -3.02 11.30
C ALA A 13 -15.67 -3.35 11.43
N ALA A 14 -16.47 -2.49 12.08
CA ALA A 14 -17.83 -2.84 12.51
C ALA A 14 -18.98 -2.13 11.77
N SER A 15 -18.75 -1.05 11.00
CA SER A 15 -19.87 -0.16 10.60
C SER A 15 -20.36 -0.31 9.15
N VAL A 16 -19.50 -0.71 8.20
CA VAL A 16 -19.83 -0.64 6.77
C VAL A 16 -19.48 -1.93 6.06
N ARG A 17 -20.40 -2.45 5.22
CA ARG A 17 -20.08 -3.61 4.37
C ARG A 17 -18.90 -3.25 3.46
N PRO A 18 -17.84 -4.06 3.38
CA PRO A 18 -16.59 -3.71 2.69
C PRO A 18 -16.76 -3.16 1.27
N TYR A 19 -17.76 -3.62 0.53
CA TYR A 19 -18.03 -3.24 -0.86
C TYR A 19 -18.76 -1.91 -1.03
N VAL A 20 -19.30 -1.34 0.05
CA VAL A 20 -19.91 0.00 0.01
C VAL A 20 -18.81 1.06 -0.14
N LEU A 21 -17.64 0.84 0.49
CA LEU A 21 -16.50 1.76 0.43
C LEU A 21 -15.93 1.90 -0.99
N THR A 22 -16.02 0.85 -1.80
CA THR A 22 -15.55 0.87 -3.19
C THR A 22 -16.66 1.17 -4.20
N GLY A 23 -17.90 1.36 -3.74
CA GLY A 23 -19.07 1.51 -4.62
C GLY A 23 -19.37 0.26 -5.44
N GLY A 24 -19.03 -0.93 -4.93
CA GLY A 24 -19.16 -2.21 -5.63
C GLY A 24 -17.98 -2.55 -6.55
N ARG A 25 -16.97 -1.67 -6.66
CA ARG A 25 -15.78 -1.97 -7.47
C ARG A 25 -14.92 -3.01 -6.77
N THR A 26 -14.55 -4.06 -7.50
CA THR A 26 -13.64 -5.12 -7.04
C THR A 26 -12.25 -5.02 -7.68
N TRP A 27 -12.07 -4.07 -8.59
CA TRP A 27 -10.83 -3.92 -9.35
C TRP A 27 -10.55 -2.45 -9.66
N SER A 28 -9.27 -2.09 -9.55
CA SER A 28 -8.66 -0.86 -10.05
C SER A 28 -7.55 -1.29 -11.01
N GLY A 29 -7.37 -0.63 -12.14
CA GLY A 29 -6.55 -1.11 -13.26
C GLY A 29 -5.07 -1.45 -12.99
N ALA A 30 -4.55 -1.16 -11.79
CA ALA A 30 -3.21 -1.56 -11.37
C ALA A 30 -3.21 -2.98 -10.75
N GLU A 31 -2.41 -3.88 -11.32
CA GLU A 31 -2.11 -5.18 -10.71
C GLU A 31 -1.14 -4.97 -9.54
N LEU A 32 -1.69 -4.95 -8.32
CA LEU A 32 -0.92 -4.72 -7.09
C LEU A 32 -0.85 -6.01 -6.27
N GLY A 33 0.36 -6.56 -6.19
CA GLY A 33 0.74 -7.63 -5.26
C GLY A 33 0.68 -7.17 -3.80
N LEU A 34 0.74 -8.11 -2.87
CA LEU A 34 0.66 -7.81 -1.43
C LEU A 34 1.89 -7.05 -0.95
N GLU A 35 3.04 -7.41 -1.50
CA GLU A 35 4.36 -6.86 -1.29
C GLU A 35 4.61 -5.56 -2.07
N THR A 36 3.69 -5.15 -2.94
CA THR A 36 3.87 -3.96 -3.77
C THR A 36 3.97 -2.72 -2.89
N LEU A 37 5.10 -2.03 -2.98
CA LEU A 37 5.38 -0.81 -2.25
C LEU A 37 4.77 0.40 -2.96
N VAL A 38 4.08 1.25 -2.21
CA VAL A 38 3.53 2.52 -2.68
C VAL A 38 3.97 3.67 -1.79
N SER A 39 4.18 4.84 -2.39
CA SER A 39 4.41 6.07 -1.63
C SER A 39 3.69 7.26 -2.25
N THR A 40 3.39 8.26 -1.43
CA THR A 40 2.81 9.53 -1.87
C THR A 40 3.79 10.27 -2.77
N ARG A 41 3.30 10.81 -3.89
CA ARG A 41 4.15 11.61 -4.77
C ARG A 41 4.59 12.89 -4.04
N PRO A 42 5.86 13.30 -4.14
CA PRO A 42 6.30 14.59 -3.62
C PRO A 42 5.45 15.72 -4.23
N PHE A 43 5.12 16.73 -3.43
CA PHE A 43 4.36 17.92 -3.85
C PHE A 43 2.90 17.69 -4.29
N VAL A 44 2.29 16.56 -3.94
CA VAL A 44 0.82 16.46 -3.89
C VAL A 44 0.31 17.33 -2.75
N ALA A 45 0.14 18.63 -3.02
CA ALA A 45 -0.41 19.59 -2.06
C ALA A 45 -1.94 19.52 -2.03
N ILE A 46 -2.58 19.16 -3.15
CA ILE A 46 -4.02 19.12 -3.32
C ILE A 46 -4.35 17.95 -4.26
N LEU A 47 -5.20 17.03 -3.81
CA LEU A 47 -5.70 15.96 -4.68
C LEU A 47 -6.64 16.59 -5.72
N PRO A 48 -6.48 16.28 -7.02
CA PRO A 48 -7.18 16.97 -8.11
C PRO A 48 -8.71 16.77 -8.12
N ARG A 49 -9.22 15.89 -7.25
CA ARG A 49 -10.64 15.59 -7.07
C ARG A 49 -10.97 15.53 -5.57
N PRO A 50 -12.18 15.89 -5.12
CA PRO A 50 -12.64 15.54 -3.78
C PRO A 50 -12.58 14.02 -3.63
N VAL A 51 -11.56 13.56 -2.91
CA VAL A 51 -11.39 12.16 -2.53
C VAL A 51 -12.03 11.93 -1.17
N GLY A 52 -12.49 10.71 -0.91
CA GLY A 52 -13.07 10.33 0.39
C GLY A 52 -12.05 10.44 1.53
N HIS A 53 -12.54 10.37 2.77
CA HIS A 53 -11.70 10.37 3.96
C HIS A 53 -10.72 9.18 3.96
N GLU A 54 -11.14 8.06 3.39
CA GLU A 54 -10.38 6.81 3.26
C GLU A 54 -9.16 7.00 2.35
N HIS A 55 -9.34 7.64 1.19
CA HIS A 55 -8.25 7.96 0.27
C HIS A 55 -7.25 8.93 0.91
N GLN A 56 -7.71 9.92 1.68
CA GLN A 56 -6.82 10.80 2.44
C GLN A 56 -6.01 10.04 3.50
N ALA A 57 -6.62 9.06 4.16
CA ALA A 57 -5.93 8.21 5.12
C ALA A 57 -4.81 7.41 4.44
N VAL A 58 -5.07 6.82 3.27
CA VAL A 58 -4.05 6.14 2.46
C VAL A 58 -2.89 7.09 2.14
N VAL A 59 -3.16 8.32 1.67
CA VAL A 59 -2.11 9.30 1.33
C VAL A 59 -1.24 9.67 2.54
N ARG A 60 -1.83 9.81 3.73
CA ARG A 60 -1.08 10.06 4.97
C ARG A 60 -0.21 8.87 5.36
N LEU A 61 -0.75 7.65 5.25
CA LEU A 61 0.00 6.44 5.52
C LEU A 61 1.14 6.25 4.51
N CYS A 62 0.98 6.62 3.26
CA CYS A 62 1.99 6.39 2.23
C CYS A 62 3.07 7.50 2.14
N VAL A 63 3.16 8.43 3.09
CA VAL A 63 4.25 9.44 3.11
C VAL A 63 5.63 8.77 3.12
N GLN A 64 5.75 7.63 3.80
CA GLN A 64 6.87 6.71 3.63
C GLN A 64 6.40 5.50 2.80
N PRO A 65 7.30 4.86 2.03
CA PRO A 65 6.96 3.65 1.28
C PRO A 65 6.37 2.58 2.21
N ARG A 66 5.19 2.08 1.85
CA ARG A 66 4.51 0.99 2.56
C ARG A 66 3.95 0.00 1.56
N SER A 67 3.92 -1.27 1.95
CA SER A 67 3.32 -2.33 1.14
C SER A 67 1.79 -2.25 1.16
N LEU A 68 1.14 -2.79 0.14
CA LEU A 68 -0.32 -2.91 0.10
C LEU A 68 -0.86 -3.64 1.34
N ALA A 69 -0.17 -4.70 1.77
CA ALA A 69 -0.54 -5.46 2.97
C ALA A 69 -0.51 -4.60 4.24
N GLU A 70 0.55 -3.80 4.42
CA GLU A 70 0.66 -2.88 5.57
C GLU A 70 -0.43 -1.80 5.54
N VAL A 71 -0.72 -1.23 4.38
CA VAL A 71 -1.79 -0.23 4.23
C VAL A 71 -3.14 -0.82 4.63
N ALA A 72 -3.46 -2.04 4.16
CA ALA A 72 -4.70 -2.72 4.52
C ALA A 72 -4.81 -3.00 6.03
N ALA A 73 -3.70 -3.45 6.64
CA ALA A 73 -3.64 -3.72 8.07
C ALA A 73 -3.81 -2.44 8.90
N LEU A 74 -3.12 -1.35 8.53
CA LEU A 74 -3.17 -0.07 9.25
C LEU A 74 -4.51 0.64 9.11
N LEU A 75 -5.20 0.46 7.98
CA LEU A 75 -6.56 0.96 7.79
C LEU A 75 -7.64 0.01 8.36
N ALA A 76 -7.26 -1.19 8.80
CA ALA A 76 -8.18 -2.25 9.22
C ALA A 76 -9.28 -2.55 8.19
N VAL A 77 -8.92 -2.56 6.90
CA VAL A 77 -9.84 -2.89 5.80
C VAL A 77 -9.42 -4.16 5.07
N PRO A 78 -10.35 -4.89 4.42
CA PRO A 78 -9.98 -6.02 3.58
C PRO A 78 -9.03 -5.62 2.46
N LEU A 79 -8.11 -6.53 2.09
CA LEU A 79 -7.10 -6.30 1.05
C LEU A 79 -7.68 -5.79 -0.28
N GLY A 80 -8.83 -6.32 -0.69
CA GLY A 80 -9.51 -5.88 -1.91
C GLY A 80 -9.94 -4.40 -1.85
N VAL A 81 -10.38 -3.92 -0.68
CA VAL A 81 -10.75 -2.51 -0.48
C VAL A 81 -9.51 -1.63 -0.54
N ALA A 82 -8.45 -1.98 0.19
CA ALA A 82 -7.18 -1.27 0.13
C ALA A 82 -6.63 -1.20 -1.30
N ARG A 83 -6.69 -2.30 -2.05
CA ARG A 83 -6.27 -2.36 -3.46
C ARG A 83 -7.02 -1.33 -4.31
N VAL A 84 -8.34 -1.28 -4.20
CA VAL A 84 -9.15 -0.32 -4.96
C VAL A 84 -8.82 1.13 -4.56
N LEU A 85 -8.73 1.43 -3.26
CA LEU A 85 -8.38 2.78 -2.79
C LEU A 85 -7.00 3.23 -3.27
N ILE A 86 -6.00 2.34 -3.24
CA ILE A 86 -4.65 2.61 -3.73
C ILE A 86 -4.68 2.81 -5.25
N GLY A 87 -5.37 1.93 -5.98
CA GLY A 87 -5.47 2.04 -7.44
C GLY A 87 -6.14 3.33 -7.90
N ASP A 88 -7.18 3.79 -7.21
CA ASP A 88 -7.81 5.09 -7.46
C ASP A 88 -6.80 6.25 -7.32
N LEU A 89 -5.96 6.19 -6.28
CA LEU A 89 -4.94 7.20 -6.04
C LEU A 89 -3.77 7.12 -7.04
N VAL A 90 -3.44 5.93 -7.52
CA VAL A 90 -2.45 5.73 -8.59
C VAL A 90 -2.96 6.30 -9.91
N GLU A 91 -4.24 6.09 -10.23
CA GLU A 91 -4.89 6.60 -11.45
C GLU A 91 -4.84 8.14 -11.51
N ILE A 92 -5.10 8.81 -10.38
CA ILE A 92 -4.98 10.28 -10.30
C ILE A 92 -3.56 10.77 -10.01
N SER A 93 -2.55 9.90 -10.11
CA SER A 93 -1.14 10.26 -9.90
C SER A 93 -0.82 10.81 -8.51
N ALA A 94 -1.61 10.47 -7.49
CA ALA A 94 -1.36 10.84 -6.10
C ALA A 94 -0.34 9.91 -5.41
N LEU A 95 -0.29 8.65 -5.83
CA LEU A 95 0.70 7.67 -5.39
C LEU A 95 1.68 7.31 -6.53
N VAL A 96 2.89 6.92 -6.13
CA VAL A 96 3.85 6.18 -6.95
C VAL A 96 3.80 4.72 -6.54
N VAL A 97 3.74 3.82 -7.52
CA VAL A 97 3.98 2.39 -7.32
C VAL A 97 5.46 2.14 -7.56
N HIS A 98 6.14 1.59 -6.56
CA HIS A 98 7.52 1.15 -6.69
C HIS A 98 7.49 -0.28 -7.20
N GLN A 99 7.57 -0.43 -8.52
CA GLN A 99 7.85 -1.75 -9.09
C GLN A 99 9.25 -2.13 -8.66
N GLY A 100 9.41 -3.35 -8.14
CA GLY A 100 10.72 -3.91 -7.83
C GLY A 100 11.60 -3.68 -9.05
N THR A 101 12.74 -3.02 -8.85
CA THR A 101 13.65 -2.72 -9.94
C THR A 101 13.85 -3.97 -10.78
N GLU A 102 13.89 -3.80 -12.10
CA GLU A 102 14.08 -4.81 -13.16
C GLU A 102 15.20 -5.85 -12.88
N ALA A 103 15.99 -5.64 -11.82
CA ALA A 103 16.88 -6.61 -11.19
C ALA A 103 16.20 -7.89 -10.67
N HIS A 104 14.87 -7.98 -10.56
CA HIS A 104 14.19 -9.23 -10.17
C HIS A 104 14.10 -10.24 -11.33
N ASP A 105 14.02 -9.78 -12.59
CA ASP A 105 14.03 -10.65 -13.77
C ASP A 105 15.45 -10.99 -14.25
N ALA A 106 16.45 -10.19 -13.83
CA ALA A 106 17.84 -10.56 -14.01
C ALA A 106 18.21 -11.65 -13.00
N PRO A 107 18.69 -12.84 -13.44
CA PRO A 107 19.14 -13.86 -12.50
C PRO A 107 20.22 -13.26 -11.58
N PRO A 108 20.14 -13.50 -10.26
CA PRO A 108 21.07 -12.90 -9.31
C PRO A 108 22.50 -13.29 -9.69
N THR A 109 23.36 -12.27 -9.80
CA THR A 109 24.76 -12.49 -10.20
C THR A 109 25.41 -13.50 -9.27
N GLY A 110 26.20 -14.44 -9.82
CA GLY A 110 26.88 -15.48 -9.03
C GLY A 110 27.74 -14.94 -7.87
N VAL A 111 28.22 -13.69 -8.00
CA VAL A 111 28.94 -12.95 -6.94
C VAL A 111 28.04 -12.66 -5.74
N LEU A 112 26.79 -12.22 -5.97
CA LEU A 112 25.81 -11.96 -4.91
C LEU A 112 25.47 -13.27 -4.18
N LEU A 113 25.17 -14.33 -4.93
CA LEU A 113 24.84 -15.64 -4.37
C LEU A 113 26.00 -16.22 -3.53
N ARG A 114 27.25 -16.07 -4.01
CA ARG A 114 28.43 -16.48 -3.24
C ARG A 114 28.56 -15.68 -1.94
N ARG A 115 28.33 -14.37 -1.99
CA ARG A 115 28.40 -13.50 -0.80
C ARG A 115 27.33 -13.84 0.24
N VAL A 116 26.11 -14.14 -0.20
CA VAL A 116 25.02 -14.60 0.67
C VAL A 116 25.37 -15.96 1.30
N LEU A 117 25.84 -16.92 0.49
CA LEU A 117 26.25 -18.24 0.99
C LEU A 117 27.38 -18.15 2.03
N ASP A 118 28.38 -17.32 1.78
CA ASP A 118 29.49 -17.09 2.70
C ASP A 118 29.05 -16.38 3.98
N GLY A 119 27.98 -15.57 3.93
CA GLY A 119 27.35 -14.95 5.09
C GLY A 119 26.58 -15.97 5.94
N LEU A 120 25.76 -16.82 5.29
CA LEU A 120 24.97 -17.85 5.97
C LEU A 120 25.84 -18.93 6.63
N ARG A 121 27.01 -19.24 6.08
CA ARG A 121 27.95 -20.22 6.65
C ARG A 121 28.77 -19.72 7.85
N ARG A 122 28.71 -18.43 8.15
CA ARG A 122 29.41 -17.80 9.29
C ARG A 122 28.51 -17.53 10.48
N LEU A 123 27.26 -17.97 10.41
CA LEU A 123 26.30 -18.02 11.51
C LEU A 123 26.27 -19.45 12.08
#